data_AF-K9PBH7-F1
#
_entry.id   AF-K9PBH7-F1
#
_cell.length_a   1.000
_cell.length_b   1.000
_cell.length_c   1.000
_cell.angle_alpha   90.00
_cell.angle_beta   90.00
_cell.angle_gamma   90.00
#
_symmetry.space_group_name_H-M   'P 1'
#
loop_
_entity.id
_entity.type
_entity.pdbx_description
1 polymer ?
#
loop_
_entity_poly.entity_id
_entity_poly.type
_entity_poly.pdbx_seq_one_letter_code
_entity_poly.pdbx_strand_id
1 'polypeptide(L)'
;MTSPAGRPVLRRCVSCRRLCDRTQLWRVVRQSDGTVSLDGGMGRSAYLCPQPSCLEEARRRRRLQRGLRCAVSETILAILEARLERSAPRPLRQDEPWSPRACGPGALSAPPYGDLSE
;
A
#
# COMPACT_ATOMS: atom_id res chain seq x y z
N MET A 1 -25.23 10.16 -3.77
CA MET A 1 -25.90 9.32 -4.79
C MET A 1 -25.21 7.95 -4.84
N THR A 2 -25.35 7.16 -3.78
CA THR A 2 -24.75 5.81 -3.69
C THR A 2 -25.86 4.83 -4.07
N SER A 3 -25.79 4.25 -5.27
CA SER A 3 -26.82 3.32 -5.76
C SER A 3 -26.93 2.07 -4.87
N PRO A 4 -28.16 1.56 -4.63
CA PRO A 4 -28.45 0.52 -3.65
C PRO A 4 -28.05 -0.87 -4.15
N ALA A 5 -28.00 -1.83 -3.21
CA ALA A 5 -27.61 -3.22 -3.39
C ALA A 5 -28.27 -3.89 -4.61
N GLY A 6 -27.53 -3.93 -5.72
CA GLY A 6 -27.80 -4.71 -6.92
C GLY A 6 -26.56 -5.53 -7.30
N ARG A 7 -26.69 -6.43 -8.29
CA ARG A 7 -25.63 -7.35 -8.73
C ARG A 7 -24.25 -6.66 -8.80
N PRO A 8 -23.20 -7.24 -8.21
CA PRO A 8 -21.90 -6.59 -8.07
C PRO A 8 -21.33 -6.21 -9.42
N VAL A 9 -21.00 -4.93 -9.59
CA VAL A 9 -20.44 -4.40 -10.83
C VAL A 9 -18.94 -4.65 -10.82
N LEU A 10 -18.50 -5.67 -11.54
CA LEU A 10 -17.08 -6.01 -11.62
C LEU A 10 -16.33 -5.02 -12.53
N ARG A 11 -15.14 -4.63 -12.07
CA ARG A 11 -14.21 -3.76 -12.77
C ARG A 11 -12.80 -4.31 -12.66
N ARG A 12 -11.98 -4.01 -13.67
CA ARG A 12 -10.61 -4.52 -13.77
C ARG A 12 -9.61 -3.48 -13.28
N CYS A 13 -8.73 -3.89 -12.37
CA CYS A 13 -7.63 -3.03 -11.92
C CYS A 13 -6.62 -2.79 -13.06
N VAL A 14 -6.14 -1.56 -13.21
CA VAL A 14 -5.15 -1.21 -14.27
C VAL A 14 -3.74 -1.77 -14.02
N SER A 15 -3.41 -2.12 -12.77
CA SER A 15 -2.09 -2.65 -12.38
C SER A 15 -2.10 -4.18 -12.37
N CYS A 16 -2.80 -4.80 -11.41
CA CYS A 16 -2.83 -6.25 -11.24
C CYS A 16 -3.76 -6.99 -12.21
N ARG A 17 -4.60 -6.25 -12.95
CA ARG A 17 -5.53 -6.80 -13.95
C ARG A 17 -6.57 -7.79 -13.41
N ARG A 18 -6.76 -7.89 -12.09
CA ARG A 18 -7.83 -8.69 -11.45
C ARG A 18 -9.19 -8.01 -11.59
N LEU A 19 -10.25 -8.81 -11.64
CA LEU A 19 -11.63 -8.35 -11.58
C LEU A 19 -12.04 -8.25 -10.10
N CYS A 20 -12.47 -7.08 -9.67
CA CYS A 20 -12.96 -6.81 -8.32
C CYS A 20 -14.26 -6.02 -8.39
N ASP A 21 -15.01 -5.97 -7.29
CA ASP A 21 -16.20 -5.12 -7.22
C ASP A 21 -15.81 -3.65 -7.35
N ARG A 22 -16.59 -2.88 -8.12
CA ARG A 22 -16.43 -1.43 -8.29
C ARG A 22 -16.29 -0.70 -6.95
N THR A 23 -17.01 -1.13 -5.92
CA THR A 23 -17.02 -0.51 -4.58
C THR A 23 -15.70 -0.71 -3.81
N GLN A 24 -14.92 -1.74 -4.17
CA GLN A 24 -13.64 -2.05 -3.52
C GLN A 24 -12.44 -1.42 -4.23
N LEU A 25 -12.66 -0.78 -5.38
CA LEU A 25 -11.60 -0.17 -6.18
C LEU A 25 -11.67 1.35 -6.08
N TRP A 26 -10.50 1.99 -6.04
CA TRP A 26 -10.41 3.43 -6.21
C TRP A 26 -10.69 3.79 -7.65
N ARG A 27 -11.64 4.71 -7.83
CA ARG A 27 -12.02 5.21 -9.14
C ARG A 27 -11.27 6.53 -9.37
N VAL A 28 -10.40 6.55 -10.36
CA VAL A 28 -9.69 7.77 -10.78
C VAL A 28 -10.32 8.23 -12.08
N VAL A 29 -10.71 9.49 -12.20
CA VAL A 29 -11.42 10.02 -13.36
C VAL A 29 -10.69 11.24 -13.91
N ARG A 30 -10.48 11.26 -15.22
CA ARG A 30 -10.03 12.45 -15.93
C ARG A 30 -11.24 13.32 -16.27
N GLN A 31 -11.20 14.59 -15.90
CA GLN A 31 -12.19 15.60 -16.29
C GLN A 31 -11.88 16.15 -17.70
N SER A 32 -12.79 16.99 -18.22
CA SER A 32 -12.66 17.59 -19.57
C SER A 32 -11.56 18.65 -19.64
N ASP A 33 -11.31 19.36 -18.55
CA ASP A 33 -10.22 20.32 -18.35
C ASP A 33 -8.83 19.64 -18.23
N GLY A 34 -8.78 18.30 -18.20
CA GLY A 34 -7.56 17.54 -18.03
C GLY A 34 -7.15 17.30 -16.58
N THR A 35 -7.91 17.81 -15.61
CA THR A 35 -7.65 17.51 -14.19
C THR A 35 -8.05 16.09 -13.84
N VAL A 36 -7.40 15.54 -12.83
CA VAL A 36 -7.67 14.18 -12.34
C VAL A 36 -8.38 14.28 -11.01
N SER A 37 -9.56 13.67 -10.92
CA SER A 37 -10.38 13.61 -9.72
C SER A 37 -10.49 12.17 -9.21
N LEU A 38 -10.72 12.02 -7.91
CA LEU A 38 -10.89 10.73 -7.24
C LEU A 38 -12.37 10.53 -6.90
N ASP A 39 -12.87 9.33 -7.16
CA ASP A 39 -14.22 8.81 -6.90
C ASP A 39 -15.37 9.51 -7.65
N GLY A 40 -15.15 10.71 -8.16
CA GLY A 40 -16.13 11.53 -8.89
C GLY A 40 -15.63 12.00 -10.25
N GLY A 41 -16.56 12.43 -11.09
CA GLY A 41 -16.28 13.01 -12.41
C GLY A 41 -17.02 12.30 -13.55
N MET A 42 -17.09 13.01 -14.68
CA MET A 42 -17.88 12.65 -15.87
C MET A 42 -17.05 12.15 -17.06
N GLY A 43 -15.72 12.04 -16.93
CA GLY A 43 -14.85 11.63 -18.04
C GLY A 43 -14.31 10.21 -17.96
N ARG A 44 -13.14 9.98 -18.58
CA ARG A 44 -12.51 8.66 -18.64
C ARG A 44 -12.10 8.21 -17.25
N SER A 45 -12.56 7.04 -16.84
CA SER A 45 -12.24 6.46 -15.54
C SER A 45 -11.30 5.28 -15.62
N ALA A 46 -10.35 5.20 -14.69
CA ALA A 46 -9.49 4.07 -14.43
C ALA A 46 -9.74 3.55 -13.00
N TYR A 47 -9.55 2.25 -12.80
CA TYR A 47 -9.76 1.61 -11.51
C TYR A 47 -8.45 1.04 -10.97
N LEU A 48 -8.19 1.27 -9.69
CA LEU A 48 -6.99 0.80 -8.99
C LEU A 48 -7.35 0.11 -7.67
N CYS A 49 -6.68 -0.99 -7.35
CA CYS A 49 -6.84 -1.65 -6.06
C CYS A 49 -6.19 -0.82 -4.94
N PRO A 50 -6.79 -0.78 -3.73
CA PRO A 50 -6.17 -0.22 -2.52
C PRO A 50 -5.08 -1.16 -1.99
N GLN A 51 -4.02 -1.36 -2.77
CA GLN A 51 -2.90 -2.24 -2.46
C GLN A 51 -1.60 -1.51 -2.77
N PRO A 52 -0.58 -1.55 -1.88
CA PRO A 52 0.70 -0.87 -2.09
C PRO A 52 1.35 -1.31 -3.41
N SER A 53 1.38 -2.62 -3.65
CA SER A 53 1.92 -3.23 -4.88
C SER A 53 1.24 -2.72 -6.16
N CYS A 54 -0.08 -2.45 -6.11
CA CYS A 54 -0.80 -1.91 -7.26
C CYS A 54 -0.49 -0.44 -7.50
N LEU A 55 -0.32 0.34 -6.43
CA LEU A 55 0.02 1.77 -6.50
C LEU A 55 1.45 1.97 -7.01
N GLU A 56 2.42 1.22 -6.49
CA GLU A 56 3.81 1.25 -6.95
C GLU A 56 3.93 0.89 -8.44
N GLU A 57 3.29 -0.20 -8.87
CA GLU A 57 3.27 -0.62 -10.26
C GLU A 57 2.55 0.41 -11.15
N ALA A 58 1.51 1.06 -10.64
CA ALA A 58 0.81 2.14 -11.33
C ALA A 58 1.72 3.35 -11.56
N ARG A 59 2.51 3.73 -10.55
CA ARG A 59 3.51 4.80 -10.59
C ARG A 59 4.65 4.46 -11.54
N ARG A 60 5.33 3.33 -11.31
CA ARG A 60 6.51 2.89 -12.08
C ARG A 60 6.20 2.72 -13.56
N ARG A 61 5.07 2.08 -13.91
CA ARG A 61 4.70 1.82 -15.32
C ARG A 61 3.71 2.82 -15.88
N ARG A 62 3.43 3.92 -15.16
CA ARG A 62 2.50 4.98 -15.58
C ARG A 62 1.15 4.41 -16.05
N ARG A 63 0.63 3.39 -15.35
CA ARG A 63 -0.59 2.66 -15.74
C ARG A 63 -1.81 3.57 -15.72
N LEU A 64 -1.90 4.43 -14.72
CA LEU A 64 -2.98 5.42 -14.60
C LEU A 64 -2.94 6.42 -15.76
N GLN A 65 -1.76 6.94 -16.10
CA GLN A 65 -1.61 7.86 -17.24
C GLN A 65 -2.05 7.22 -18.55
N ARG A 66 -1.67 5.96 -18.78
CA ARG A 66 -2.08 5.18 -19.96
C ARG A 66 -3.59 4.92 -19.98
N GLY A 67 -4.18 4.55 -18.83
CA GLY A 67 -5.61 4.27 -18.71
C GLY A 67 -6.48 5.51 -18.90
N LEU A 68 -6.06 6.64 -18.32
CA LEU A 68 -6.76 7.92 -18.40
C LEU A 68 -6.44 8.74 -19.66
N ARG A 69 -5.36 8.37 -20.37
CA ARG A 69 -4.81 9.13 -21.50
C ARG A 69 -4.50 10.58 -21.11
N CYS A 70 -3.88 10.79 -19.94
CA CYS A 70 -3.45 12.10 -19.47
C CYS A 70 -2.22 12.00 -18.58
N ALA A 71 -1.55 13.13 -18.38
CA ALA A 71 -0.57 13.25 -17.32
C ALA A 71 -1.29 13.14 -15.97
N VAL A 72 -0.74 12.33 -15.09
CA VAL A 72 -1.18 12.21 -13.69
C VAL A 72 -0.05 12.84 -12.88
N SER A 73 -0.38 13.90 -12.14
CA SER A 73 0.58 14.60 -11.30
C SER A 73 0.98 13.77 -10.08
N GLU A 74 2.18 14.04 -9.56
CA GLU A 74 2.69 13.37 -8.36
C GLU A 74 1.78 13.63 -7.15
N THR A 75 1.14 14.79 -7.09
CA THR A 75 0.15 15.14 -6.07
C THR A 75 -0.98 14.12 -5.98
N ILE A 76 -1.49 13.62 -7.12
CA ILE A 76 -2.54 12.61 -7.12
C ILE A 76 -2.03 11.27 -6.59
N LEU A 77 -0.79 10.90 -6.94
CA LEU A 77 -0.16 9.69 -6.42
C LEU A 77 0.05 9.76 -4.90
N ALA A 78 0.52 10.90 -4.39
CA ALA A 78 0.68 11.14 -2.96
C ALA A 78 -0.68 11.07 -2.21
N ILE A 79 -1.76 11.59 -2.80
CA ILE A 79 -3.11 11.46 -2.22
C ILE A 79 -3.55 9.99 -2.14
N LEU A 80 -3.28 9.20 -3.19
CA LEU A 80 -3.58 7.76 -3.21
C LEU A 80 -2.74 7.00 -2.17
N GLU A 81 -1.48 7.37 -1.99
CA GLU A 81 -0.59 6.81 -0.97
C GLU A 81 -1.10 7.11 0.45
N ALA A 82 -1.44 8.36 0.74
CA ALA A 82 -2.05 8.74 2.01
C ALA A 82 -3.40 8.04 2.27
N ARG A 83 -4.19 7.77 1.21
CA ARG A 83 -5.41 6.94 1.33
C ARG A 83 -5.08 5.48 1.65
N LEU A 84 -3.98 4.95 1.10
CA LEU A 84 -3.51 3.61 1.39
C LEU A 84 -3.15 3.49 2.87
N GLU A 85 -2.38 4.43 3.41
CA GLU A 85 -1.97 4.44 4.82
C GLU A 85 -3.16 4.48 5.78
N ARG A 86 -4.22 5.23 5.44
CA ARG A 86 -5.46 5.26 6.21
C ARG A 86 -6.28 3.97 6.13
N SER A 87 -6.15 3.24 5.03
CA SER A 87 -6.91 2.00 4.77
C SER A 87 -6.14 0.74 5.17
N ALA A 88 -4.81 0.85 5.27
CA ALA A 88 -3.98 -0.21 5.79
C ALA A 88 -4.41 -0.47 7.23
N PRO A 89 -4.56 -1.74 7.64
CA PRO A 89 -4.63 -2.02 9.06
C PRO A 89 -3.37 -1.40 9.67
N ARG A 90 -3.56 -0.40 10.55
CA ARG A 90 -2.47 0.15 11.35
C ARG A 90 -1.75 -1.07 11.91
N PRO A 91 -0.46 -1.30 11.61
CA PRO A 91 0.24 -2.39 12.26
C PRO A 91 -0.02 -2.17 13.75
N LEU A 92 -0.68 -3.14 14.38
CA LEU A 92 -0.70 -3.21 15.83
C LEU A 92 0.75 -3.05 16.20
N ARG A 93 1.05 -2.00 16.99
CA ARG A 93 2.39 -1.68 17.46
C ARG A 93 2.96 -3.01 17.92
N GLN A 94 3.88 -3.58 17.15
CA GLN A 94 4.74 -4.61 17.71
C GLN A 94 5.44 -3.88 18.83
N ASP A 95 5.20 -4.45 20.01
CA ASP A 95 5.33 -3.81 21.28
C ASP A 95 6.68 -3.11 21.45
N GLU A 96 6.58 -2.03 22.21
CA GLU A 96 7.64 -1.44 23.01
C GLU A 96 8.73 -2.48 23.38
N PRO A 97 10.01 -2.08 23.36
CA PRO A 97 11.14 -3.00 23.32
C PRO A 97 11.12 -3.96 24.52
N TRP A 98 11.27 -5.26 24.25
CA TRP A 98 11.72 -6.18 25.29
C TRP A 98 13.14 -5.79 25.71
N SER A 99 13.21 -4.95 26.73
CA SER A 99 14.35 -4.77 27.61
C SER A 99 14.07 -5.52 28.90
N PRO A 100 14.87 -6.54 29.22
CA PRO A 100 15.10 -6.90 30.60
C PRO A 100 16.57 -6.60 30.91
N ARG A 101 16.82 -5.46 31.56
CA ARG A 101 17.84 -5.46 32.61
C ARG A 101 17.28 -6.29 33.75
N ALA A 102 17.73 -7.54 33.90
CA ALA A 102 17.93 -8.23 35.19
C ALA A 102 18.14 -9.73 34.98
N CYS A 103 19.40 -10.12 34.80
CA CYS A 103 19.98 -11.29 35.47
C CYS A 103 21.51 -11.12 35.42
N GLY A 104 22.06 -10.34 36.35
CA GLY A 104 23.33 -10.72 36.96
C GLY A 104 23.04 -11.87 37.94
N PRO A 105 23.98 -12.81 38.14
CA PRO A 105 25.13 -12.51 38.99
C PRO A 105 26.46 -13.12 38.50
N GLY A 106 27.56 -12.58 39.04
CA GLY A 106 28.84 -13.29 39.20
C GLY A 106 29.59 -13.59 37.90
N ALA A 107 30.65 -12.86 37.53
CA ALA A 107 31.96 -13.08 38.12
C ALA A 107 32.15 -14.54 38.55
N LEU A 108 32.90 -15.31 37.76
CA LEU A 108 34.04 -16.11 38.20
C LEU A 108 34.79 -16.59 36.96
N SER A 109 35.89 -15.90 36.70
CA SER A 109 37.00 -16.36 35.89
C SER A 109 37.42 -17.75 36.35
N ALA A 110 37.63 -18.68 35.42
CA ALA A 110 38.30 -19.95 35.68
C ALA A 110 39.46 -20.12 34.67
N PRO A 111 40.60 -20.70 35.11
CA PRO A 111 41.94 -20.52 34.55
C PRO A 111 42.22 -21.30 33.24
N PRO A 112 43.34 -21.02 32.55
CA PRO A 112 43.81 -21.84 31.44
C PRO A 112 44.47 -23.11 32.00
N TYR A 113 43.86 -24.27 31.79
CA TYR A 113 44.57 -25.55 31.88
C TYR A 113 44.16 -26.44 30.71
N GLY A 114 45.08 -26.55 29.75
CA GLY A 114 45.12 -27.59 28.73
C GLY A 114 46.54 -28.14 28.72
N ASP A 115 46.78 -29.08 29.63
CA ASP A 115 47.89 -30.03 29.62
C ASP A 115 47.62 -31.06 28.51
N LEU A 116 48.57 -31.26 27.59
CA LEU A 116 48.76 -32.48 26.77
C LEU A 116 50.07 -32.36 25.95
N SER A 117 51.12 -32.99 26.48
CA SER A 117 52.11 -33.86 25.80
C SER A 117 52.78 -33.40 24.49
N GLU A 118 54.09 -33.11 24.53
CA GLU A 118 55.21 -34.03 24.19
C GLU A 118 56.57 -33.40 24.53
#